data_AF-A0AB39BFZ1-F1
#
_entry.id   AF-A0AB39BFZ1-F1
#
_cell.length_a   1.000
_cell.length_b   1.000
_cell.length_c   1.000
_cell.angle_alpha   90.00
_cell.angle_beta   90.00
_cell.angle_gamma   90.00
#
_symmetry.space_group_name_H-M   'P 1'
#
loop_
_entity.id
_entity.type
_entity.pdbx_description
1 polymer ?
#
loop_
_entity_poly.entity_id
_entity_poly.type
_entity_poly.pdbx_seq_one_letter_code
_entity_poly.pdbx_strand_id
1 'polypeptide(L)'
;MSESPEHTPSSTPPSTPPSAEQLEASEHTEKRTVAGETRYYVKDLEKHLKIWGHPNPDGLVAYFTPEGTFHADGVDYDHRRALIGMMGGVV
;
A
#
# COMPACT_ATOMS: atom_id res chain seq x y z
N MET A 1 -4.08 -3.83 42.71
CA MET A 1 -4.94 -3.29 41.64
C MET A 1 -4.28 -3.72 40.35
N SER A 2 -4.90 -4.65 39.63
CA SER A 2 -4.42 -5.17 38.36
C SER A 2 -5.06 -4.34 37.26
N GLU A 3 -4.29 -3.43 36.66
CA GLU A 3 -4.70 -2.72 35.45
C GLU A 3 -3.67 -3.03 34.38
N SER A 4 -4.04 -3.94 33.49
CA SER A 4 -3.44 -4.08 32.18
C SER A 4 -3.45 -2.71 31.50
N PRO A 5 -2.32 -2.16 31.04
CA PRO A 5 -2.40 -1.05 30.11
C PRO A 5 -2.94 -1.61 28.80
N GLU A 6 -4.21 -1.29 28.59
CA GLU A 6 -4.95 -1.42 27.36
C GLU A 6 -4.06 -0.98 26.19
N HIS A 7 -3.73 -1.92 25.30
CA HIS A 7 -3.32 -1.59 23.94
C HIS A 7 -4.51 -0.92 23.27
N THR A 8 -4.69 0.37 23.54
CA THR A 8 -5.43 1.24 22.64
C THR A 8 -4.59 1.28 21.35
N PRO A 9 -5.09 0.82 20.19
CA PRO A 9 -4.51 1.28 18.95
C PRO A 9 -4.83 2.77 18.93
N SER A 10 -3.88 3.59 19.36
CA SER A 10 -3.90 5.02 19.14
C SER A 10 -4.07 5.22 17.64
N SER A 11 -5.31 5.48 17.20
CA SER A 11 -5.65 5.94 15.86
C SER A 11 -5.16 7.38 15.68
N THR A 12 -3.86 7.56 15.89
CA THR A 12 -3.12 8.60 15.19
C THR A 12 -2.83 7.98 13.83
N PRO A 13 -3.29 8.54 12.70
CA PRO A 13 -2.82 8.03 11.42
C PRO A 13 -1.29 8.19 11.45
N PRO A 14 -0.50 7.11 11.35
CA PRO A 14 0.92 7.30 11.20
C PRO A 14 1.10 8.03 9.86
N SER A 15 1.56 9.28 9.88
CA SER A 15 2.13 9.97 8.69
C SER A 15 3.43 9.31 8.22
N THR A 16 3.59 8.01 8.49
CA THR A 16 4.77 7.20 8.25
C THR A 16 4.40 6.22 7.14
N PRO A 17 5.25 6.06 6.12
CA PRO A 17 5.00 5.05 5.08
C PRO A 17 4.79 3.66 5.71
N PRO A 18 3.97 2.80 5.07
CA PRO A 18 3.67 1.48 5.61
C PRO A 18 4.95 0.66 5.74
N SER A 19 5.13 0.06 6.91
CA SER A 19 6.30 -0.79 7.19
C SER A 19 6.19 -2.12 6.43
N ALA A 20 7.33 -2.77 6.16
CA ALA A 20 7.38 -4.09 5.54
C ALA A 20 6.42 -5.11 6.20
N GLU A 21 6.36 -5.16 7.54
CA GLU A 21 5.43 -6.05 8.28
C GLU A 21 3.95 -5.73 7.99
N GLN A 22 3.60 -4.45 7.84
CA GLN A 22 2.23 -4.04 7.50
C GLN A 22 1.87 -4.42 6.07
N LEU A 23 2.81 -4.28 5.14
CA LEU A 23 2.65 -4.71 3.74
C LEU A 23 2.59 -6.23 3.61
N GLU A 24 3.29 -6.98 4.46
CA GLU A 24 3.20 -8.45 4.52
C GLU A 24 1.89 -8.93 5.12
N ALA A 25 1.38 -8.23 6.12
CA ALA A 25 0.08 -8.52 6.72
C ALA A 25 -1.09 -8.04 5.85
N SER A 26 -0.86 -7.16 4.88
CA SER A 26 -1.90 -6.59 4.02
C SER A 26 -2.35 -7.59 2.95
N GLU A 27 -3.66 -7.86 2.91
CA GLU A 27 -4.29 -8.71 1.89
C GLU A 27 -4.28 -8.09 0.47
N HIS A 28 -4.04 -6.76 0.40
CA HIS A 28 -3.99 -5.99 -0.84
C HIS A 28 -2.61 -5.97 -1.49
N THR A 29 -1.58 -6.51 -0.84
CA THR A 29 -0.21 -6.57 -1.39
C THR A 29 0.30 -8.00 -1.46
N GLU A 30 1.16 -8.26 -2.44
CA GLU A 30 1.85 -9.52 -2.63
C GLU A 30 3.36 -9.29 -2.59
N LYS A 31 4.02 -9.87 -1.59
CA LYS A 31 5.47 -9.88 -1.50
C LYS A 31 6.06 -10.70 -2.64
N ARG A 32 6.91 -10.10 -3.46
CA ARG A 32 7.72 -10.76 -4.48
C ARG A 32 9.16 -10.30 -4.39
N THR A 33 10.08 -11.20 -4.72
CA THR A 33 11.51 -10.87 -4.83
C THR A 33 11.86 -10.73 -6.30
N VAL A 34 12.30 -9.55 -6.73
CA VAL A 34 12.66 -9.26 -8.12
C VAL A 34 14.09 -8.76 -8.14
N ALA A 35 14.97 -9.42 -8.90
CA ALA A 35 16.40 -9.09 -8.99
C ALA A 35 17.14 -8.99 -7.63
N GLY A 36 16.67 -9.73 -6.61
CA GLY A 36 17.24 -9.70 -5.27
C GLY A 36 16.63 -8.64 -4.33
N GLU A 37 15.67 -7.85 -4.81
CA GLU A 37 14.96 -6.85 -4.02
C GLU A 37 13.55 -7.34 -3.65
N THR A 38 13.17 -7.20 -2.37
CA THR A 38 11.81 -7.43 -1.91
C THR A 38 10.91 -6.27 -2.37
N ARG A 39 9.77 -6.59 -2.98
CA ARG A 39 8.78 -5.62 -3.44
C ARG A 39 7.38 -6.13 -3.12
N TYR A 40 6.51 -5.25 -2.66
CA TYR A 40 5.15 -5.55 -2.25
C TYR A 40 4.18 -5.05 -3.31
N TYR A 41 3.88 -5.90 -4.28
CA TYR A 41 3.04 -5.56 -5.43
C TYR A 41 1.58 -5.40 -5.01
N VAL A 42 0.93 -4.30 -5.42
CA VAL A 42 -0.49 -4.08 -5.16
C VAL A 42 -1.30 -5.01 -6.03
N LYS A 43 -2.15 -5.80 -5.40
CA LYS A 43 -3.06 -6.75 -6.07
C LYS A 43 -4.29 -5.99 -6.57
N ASP A 44 -4.93 -6.54 -7.60
CA ASP A 44 -6.22 -6.04 -8.09
C ASP A 44 -6.22 -4.54 -8.48
N LEU A 45 -5.09 -4.01 -8.94
CA LEU A 45 -4.96 -2.62 -9.39
C LEU A 45 -6.04 -2.23 -10.40
N GLU A 46 -6.31 -3.12 -11.37
CA GLU A 46 -7.34 -2.88 -12.38
C GLU A 46 -8.73 -2.74 -11.78
N LYS A 47 -9.05 -3.58 -10.80
CA LYS A 47 -10.32 -3.53 -10.07
C LYS A 47 -10.41 -2.23 -9.29
N HIS A 48 -9.31 -1.80 -8.69
CA HIS A 48 -9.24 -0.55 -7.96
C HIS A 48 -9.46 0.65 -8.89
N LEU A 49 -8.72 0.75 -9.99
CA LEU A 49 -8.86 1.84 -10.96
C LEU A 49 -10.24 1.87 -11.62
N LYS A 50 -10.83 0.69 -11.85
CA LYS A 50 -12.18 0.56 -12.41
C LYS A 50 -13.27 1.12 -11.49
N ILE A 51 -13.13 1.01 -10.16
CA ILE A 51 -14.07 1.62 -9.20
C ILE A 51 -14.10 3.14 -9.37
N TRP A 52 -12.97 3.74 -9.73
CA TRP A 52 -12.81 5.18 -9.93
C TRP A 52 -13.12 5.62 -11.37
N GLY A 53 -13.56 4.70 -12.23
CA GLY A 53 -13.95 5.00 -13.61
C GLY A 53 -12.77 5.28 -14.55
N HIS A 54 -11.54 4.94 -14.14
CA HIS A 54 -10.36 5.15 -14.97
C HIS A 54 -9.95 3.87 -15.72
N PRO A 55 -9.57 3.99 -17.00
CA PRO A 55 -9.02 2.86 -17.75
C PRO A 55 -7.69 2.47 -17.12
N ASN A 56 -7.57 1.19 -16.75
CA ASN A 56 -6.28 0.63 -16.36
C ASN A 56 -5.39 0.58 -17.63
N PRO A 57 -4.25 1.27 -17.68
CA PRO A 57 -3.29 1.03 -18.74
C PRO A 57 -2.80 -0.42 -18.67
N ASP A 58 -2.79 -1.09 -19.82
CA ASP A 58 -2.30 -2.45 -19.94
C ASP A 58 -0.85 -2.52 -19.44
N GLY A 59 -0.57 -3.40 -18.48
CA GLY A 59 0.76 -3.52 -17.86
C GLY A 59 1.03 -2.57 -16.68
N LEU A 60 0.02 -1.93 -16.09
CA LEU A 60 0.19 -1.14 -14.88
C LEU A 60 0.71 -2.01 -13.73
N VAL A 61 1.82 -1.56 -13.14
CA VAL A 61 2.46 -2.23 -12.02
C VAL A 61 2.66 -1.21 -10.91
N ALA A 62 2.05 -1.46 -9.75
CA ALA A 62 2.30 -0.72 -8.53
C ALA A 62 2.85 -1.64 -7.44
N TYR A 63 3.85 -1.19 -6.71
CA TYR A 63 4.45 -1.91 -5.60
C TYR A 63 5.02 -0.96 -4.55
N PHE A 64 5.10 -1.42 -3.31
CA PHE A 64 5.85 -0.76 -2.25
C PHE A 64 7.23 -1.41 -2.08
N THR A 65 8.24 -0.62 -1.77
CA THR A 65 9.52 -1.13 -1.26
C THR A 65 9.40 -1.49 0.22
N PRO A 66 10.32 -2.28 0.81
CA PRO A 66 10.37 -2.53 2.25
C PRO A 66 10.56 -1.27 3.09
N GLU A 67 11.09 -0.20 2.50
CA GLU A 67 11.17 1.13 3.10
C GLU A 67 9.83 1.87 3.09
N GLY A 68 8.79 1.27 2.52
CA GLY A 68 7.45 1.83 2.39
C GLY A 68 7.32 2.89 1.28
N THR A 69 8.30 2.97 0.37
CA THR A 69 8.22 3.86 -0.80
C THR A 69 7.31 3.24 -1.85
N PHE A 70 6.32 4.00 -2.29
CA PHE A 70 5.40 3.57 -3.34
C PHE A 70 5.96 3.86 -4.73
N HIS A 71 6.06 2.81 -5.54
CA HIS A 71 6.40 2.87 -6.94
C HIS A 71 5.20 2.41 -7.75
N ALA A 72 4.85 3.19 -8.78
CA ALA A 72 3.87 2.76 -9.73
C ALA A 72 4.22 3.32 -11.10
N ASP A 73 4.33 2.42 -12.06
CA ASP A 73 4.63 2.70 -13.45
C ASP A 73 3.31 2.73 -14.25
N GLY A 74 3.15 3.73 -15.11
CA GLY A 74 1.92 3.90 -15.90
C GLY A 74 0.71 4.46 -15.13
N VAL A 75 0.87 4.97 -13.89
CA VAL A 75 -0.21 5.69 -13.18
C VAL A 75 -0.01 7.19 -13.16
N ASP A 76 -1.10 7.94 -13.34
CA ASP A 76 -1.15 9.35 -13.00
C ASP A 76 -0.98 9.62 -11.50
N TYR A 77 -0.62 10.85 -11.18
CA TYR A 77 -0.38 11.31 -9.80
C TYR A 77 -1.60 11.11 -8.89
N ASP A 78 -2.81 11.39 -9.36
CA ASP A 78 -4.05 11.18 -8.62
C ASP A 78 -4.29 9.69 -8.30
N HIS A 79 -4.03 8.79 -9.25
CA HIS A 79 -4.13 7.35 -9.03
C HIS A 79 -3.12 6.86 -8.00
N ARG A 80 -1.88 7.35 -8.11
CA ARG A 80 -0.83 7.07 -7.12
C ARG A 80 -1.29 7.46 -5.72
N ARG A 81 -1.86 8.65 -5.55
CA ARG A 81 -2.39 9.12 -4.25
C ARG A 81 -3.55 8.26 -3.76
N ALA A 82 -4.49 7.90 -4.63
CA ALA A 82 -5.62 7.04 -4.27
C ALA A 82 -5.16 5.65 -3.79
N LEU A 83 -4.18 5.05 -4.47
CA LEU A 83 -3.61 3.75 -4.09
C LEU A 83 -2.84 3.81 -2.77
N ILE A 84 -2.08 4.89 -2.54
CA ILE A 84 -1.39 5.12 -1.24
C ILE A 84 -2.41 5.30 -0.11
N GLY A 85 -3.49 6.06 -0.37
CA GLY A 85 -4.60 6.28 0.57
C GLY A 85 -5.34 4.99 0.93
N MET A 86 -5.53 4.08 -0.03
CA MET A 86 -6.14 2.77 0.22
C MET A 86 -5.30 1.89 1.15
N MET A 87 -3.97 2.01 1.07
CA MET A 87 -3.02 1.20 1.84
C MET A 87 -2.71 1.78 3.24
N GLY A 88 -3.45 2.82 3.67
CA GLY A 88 -3.30 3.42 4.99
C GLY A 88 -2.33 4.60 5.07
N GLY A 89 -1.89 5.16 3.94
CA GLY A 89 -1.00 6.33 3.89
C GLY A 89 -1.73 7.61 3.49
N VAL A 90 -1.81 8.54 4.44
CA VAL A 90 -2.38 9.89 4.32
C VAL A 90 -1.80 10.66 3.11
N VAL A 91 -2.67 11.30 2.32
CA VAL A 91 -2.32 12.26 1.25
C VAL A 91 -2.05 13.66 1.77
#